data_AF-A0AAD6XAV4-F1
#
_entry.id   AF-A0AAD6XAV4-F1
#
_cell.length_a   1.000
_cell.length_b   1.000
_cell.length_c   1.000
_cell.angle_alpha   90.00
_cell.angle_beta   90.00
_cell.angle_gamma   90.00
#
_symmetry.space_group_name_H-M   'P 1'
#
loop_
_entity.id
_entity.type
_entity.pdbx_description
1 polymer ?
#
loop_
_entity_poly.entity_id
_entity_poly.type
_entity_poly.pdbx_seq_one_letter_code
_entity_poly.pdbx_strand_id
1 'polypeptide(L)'
;MHSSLRASTLNALPFSSRRLAQAAAAGSFPQLKQFRQKILNDKTRMLLMLPVVYILLDPGRIPTPERLNASLEHPDTLADHTGNVIAIAMLAWDILIWDVLETTSIPPDAASDLWPRLWAWFQFMDMYRDHLSGMHPLSGGSEKEMLSDVVSFAWRFAEHRPTIDRITTTPGLYAVATRTWSSLLEGTELREHELFAILTIITPSLGSDPDMLEQLAEGAGGSFVDLASLVTKHFHRVVGKGDIHVTGNAALLALRFLDTFVARIEEVVTEDLDARHFFLELLRKDVIQCLFHTVLTLCGTPDPSEGINRCFVLLRRILRHRPTMGIILDEALGRGLHVFLRSIIHCGLSDLSATHDNLNSFLLLFLPSSTIHHRTLLLMQIALKDLHYLTSTVTFQESVIFRNWTYFTSLVESRFSLWNDCNLGLLARLKTCDNIKCNYIGEYNELERCSGCKNVYYCCWGCQIIDWTEGGHRQSCSLHRSLGLSSGCGLASRERSYIRALLHQEHLAQKFEIYNDVVLCLRKFPDAGYFVMFDSPP
;
A
#
# COMPACT_ATOMS: atom_id res chain seq x y z
N MET A 1 20.51 34.06 -0.10
CA MET A 1 20.85 34.43 -1.49
C MET A 1 22.32 34.14 -1.81
N HIS A 2 22.54 32.95 -2.35
CA HIS A 2 23.77 32.42 -2.87
C HIS A 2 24.36 33.33 -3.97
N SER A 3 25.69 33.36 -4.10
CA SER A 3 26.40 34.25 -5.01
C SER A 3 26.04 34.01 -6.49
N SER A 4 25.83 32.74 -6.89
CA SER A 4 25.44 32.38 -8.26
C SER A 4 24.09 32.92 -8.70
N LEU A 5 23.23 33.37 -7.77
CA LEU A 5 21.90 33.91 -8.06
C LEU A 5 21.89 35.45 -8.15
N ARG A 6 22.99 36.11 -7.76
CA ARG A 6 23.07 37.57 -7.74
C ARG A 6 23.11 38.14 -9.16
N ALA A 7 22.38 39.22 -9.40
CA ALA A 7 22.42 39.92 -10.70
C ALA A 7 23.84 40.37 -11.09
N SER A 8 24.70 40.68 -10.12
CA SER A 8 26.11 41.00 -10.35
C SER A 8 26.90 39.89 -11.04
N THR A 9 26.47 38.64 -10.92
CA THR A 9 27.09 37.47 -11.57
C THR A 9 26.97 37.53 -13.10
N LEU A 10 25.99 38.27 -13.62
CA LEU A 10 25.87 38.55 -15.06
C LEU A 10 27.06 39.36 -15.60
N ASN A 11 27.84 40.03 -14.73
CA ASN A 11 29.06 40.73 -15.14
C ASN A 11 30.18 39.77 -15.58
N ALA A 12 30.08 38.47 -15.29
CA ALA A 12 31.00 37.45 -15.82
C ALA A 12 30.73 37.13 -17.31
N LEU A 13 29.57 37.50 -17.85
CA LEU A 13 29.23 37.26 -19.25
C LEU A 13 29.97 38.25 -20.18
N PRO A 14 30.33 37.81 -21.42
CA PRO A 14 30.75 38.72 -22.48
C PRO A 14 29.71 39.82 -22.71
N PHE A 15 30.15 41.02 -23.08
CA PHE A 15 29.29 42.21 -23.20
C PHE A 15 27.99 41.96 -23.99
N SER A 16 28.09 41.27 -25.12
CA SER A 16 26.92 40.97 -25.97
C SER A 16 25.94 39.99 -25.32
N SER A 17 26.41 39.01 -24.53
CA SER A 17 25.53 38.10 -23.77
C SER A 17 24.97 38.76 -22.51
N ARG A 18 25.76 39.64 -21.87
CA ARG A 18 25.35 40.40 -20.68
C ARG A 18 24.16 41.30 -20.97
N ARG A 19 24.19 42.04 -22.09
CA ARG A 19 23.06 42.89 -22.51
C ARG A 19 21.78 42.08 -22.73
N LEU A 20 21.89 40.91 -23.36
CA LEU A 20 20.75 40.00 -23.54
C LEU A 20 20.22 39.49 -22.20
N ALA A 21 21.11 39.05 -21.30
CA ALA A 21 20.74 38.56 -19.98
C ALA A 21 20.05 39.63 -19.11
N GLN A 22 20.55 40.88 -19.15
CA GLN A 22 19.95 42.00 -18.42
C GLN A 22 18.58 42.37 -18.97
N ALA A 23 18.41 42.41 -20.30
CA ALA A 23 17.12 42.63 -20.92
C ALA A 23 16.13 41.48 -20.64
N ALA A 24 16.62 40.24 -20.65
CA ALA A 24 15.82 39.07 -20.28
C ALA A 24 15.35 39.15 -18.81
N ALA A 25 16.25 39.48 -17.87
CA ALA A 25 15.90 39.66 -16.45
C ALA A 25 14.90 40.81 -16.23
N ALA A 26 14.90 41.83 -17.09
CA ALA A 26 13.90 42.90 -17.11
C ALA A 26 12.52 42.46 -17.65
N GLY A 27 12.35 41.19 -18.06
CA GLY A 27 11.09 40.65 -18.57
C GLY A 27 10.93 40.71 -20.09
N SER A 28 12.02 40.79 -20.85
CA SER A 28 11.94 40.83 -22.32
C SER A 28 12.00 39.43 -22.94
N PHE A 29 10.85 38.89 -23.35
CA PHE A 29 10.73 37.52 -23.89
C PHE A 29 11.62 37.22 -25.12
N PRO A 30 11.71 38.09 -26.16
CA PRO A 30 12.58 37.81 -27.31
C PRO A 30 14.06 37.70 -26.92
N GLN A 31 14.50 38.53 -25.98
CA GLN A 31 15.88 38.56 -25.50
C GLN A 31 16.17 37.36 -24.60
N LEU A 32 15.18 36.86 -23.85
CA LEU A 32 15.31 35.60 -23.11
C LEU A 32 15.54 34.41 -24.07
N LYS A 33 14.78 34.32 -25.16
CA LYS A 33 15.00 33.30 -26.21
C LYS A 33 16.38 33.40 -26.84
N GLN A 34 16.80 34.60 -27.24
CA GLN A 34 18.13 34.83 -27.82
C GLN A 34 19.24 34.53 -26.81
N PHE A 35 19.04 34.87 -25.54
CA PHE A 35 20.00 34.58 -24.47
C PHE A 35 20.14 33.07 -24.26
N ARG A 36 19.03 32.33 -24.16
CA ARG A 36 18.98 30.86 -24.08
C ARG A 36 19.78 30.22 -25.21
N GLN A 37 19.44 30.55 -26.46
CA GLN A 37 20.11 30.02 -27.65
C GLN A 37 21.63 30.25 -27.63
N LYS A 38 22.05 31.43 -27.15
CA LYS A 38 23.46 31.79 -27.11
C LYS A 38 24.24 31.05 -26.03
N ILE A 39 23.63 30.81 -24.87
CA ILE A 39 24.27 30.10 -23.76
C ILE A 39 24.28 28.59 -23.97
N LEU A 40 23.27 28.02 -24.65
CA LEU A 40 23.25 26.60 -25.01
C LEU A 40 24.47 26.15 -25.84
N ASN A 41 25.09 27.06 -26.58
CA ASN A 41 26.33 26.80 -27.33
C ASN A 41 27.59 26.78 -26.45
N ASP A 42 27.50 27.14 -25.16
CA ASP A 42 28.62 27.25 -24.22
C ASP A 42 28.25 26.64 -22.86
N LYS A 43 28.32 25.31 -22.77
CA LYS A 43 27.97 24.54 -21.55
C LYS A 43 28.73 25.00 -20.30
N THR A 44 29.91 25.59 -20.44
CA THR A 44 30.71 26.09 -19.30
C THR A 44 30.06 27.28 -18.60
N ARG A 45 29.11 27.95 -19.26
CA ARG A 45 28.44 29.18 -18.79
C ARG A 45 27.00 28.96 -18.36
N MET A 46 26.52 27.72 -18.30
CA MET A 46 25.13 27.39 -17.96
C MET A 46 24.71 27.95 -16.59
N LEU A 47 25.59 27.91 -15.58
CA LEU A 47 25.32 28.49 -14.27
C LEU A 47 25.09 30.01 -14.29
N LEU A 48 25.57 30.73 -15.33
CA LEU A 48 25.35 32.17 -15.47
C LEU A 48 23.92 32.50 -15.92
N MET A 49 23.09 31.50 -16.23
CA MET A 49 21.64 31.69 -16.46
C MET A 49 20.86 31.81 -15.15
N LEU A 50 21.37 31.28 -14.05
CA LEU A 50 20.65 31.23 -12.77
C LEU A 50 20.19 32.61 -12.24
N PRO A 51 20.96 33.71 -12.33
CA PRO A 51 20.45 35.02 -11.91
C PRO A 51 19.23 35.48 -12.73
N VAL A 52 19.20 35.18 -14.03
CA VAL A 52 18.07 35.54 -14.90
C VAL A 52 16.84 34.73 -14.49
N VAL A 53 16.98 33.42 -14.35
CA VAL A 53 15.92 32.51 -13.88
C VAL A 53 15.38 32.97 -12.51
N TYR A 54 16.26 33.24 -11.55
CA TYR A 54 15.91 33.66 -10.19
C TYR A 54 15.07 34.95 -10.17
N ILE A 55 15.44 35.94 -11.00
CA ILE A 55 14.71 37.22 -11.12
C ILE A 55 13.36 37.03 -11.82
N LEU A 56 13.31 36.21 -12.86
CA LEU A 56 12.10 35.98 -13.65
C LEU A 56 11.05 35.18 -12.87
N LEU A 57 11.49 34.28 -12.01
CA LEU A 57 10.63 33.48 -11.14
C LEU A 57 10.29 34.17 -9.81
N ASP A 58 10.43 35.50 -9.72
CA ASP A 58 10.00 36.21 -8.51
C ASP A 58 8.50 36.01 -8.24
N PRO A 59 8.09 35.56 -7.03
CA PRO A 59 6.68 35.42 -6.68
C PRO A 59 5.87 36.71 -6.85
N GLY A 60 6.51 37.88 -6.72
CA GLY A 60 5.86 39.17 -6.97
C GLY A 60 5.47 39.41 -8.43
N ARG A 61 5.92 38.55 -9.37
CA ARG A 61 5.50 38.57 -10.77
C ARG A 61 4.31 37.65 -11.07
N ILE A 62 3.90 36.79 -10.13
CA ILE A 62 2.74 35.93 -10.32
C ILE A 62 1.49 36.81 -10.51
N PRO A 63 0.72 36.64 -11.59
CA PRO A 63 -0.53 37.38 -11.78
C PRO A 63 -1.50 37.14 -10.64
N THR A 64 -2.16 38.20 -10.16
CA THR A 64 -3.22 38.03 -9.17
C THR A 64 -4.43 37.34 -9.81
N PRO A 65 -5.29 36.64 -9.03
CA PRO A 65 -6.51 36.02 -9.54
C PRO A 65 -7.36 36.97 -10.38
N GLU A 66 -7.51 38.23 -9.95
CA GLU A 66 -8.31 39.24 -10.63
C GLU A 66 -7.72 39.61 -11.99
N ARG A 67 -6.39 39.75 -12.07
CA ARG A 67 -5.70 40.03 -13.33
C ARG A 67 -5.79 38.86 -14.29
N LEU A 68 -5.66 37.63 -13.79
CA LEU A 68 -5.79 36.44 -14.60
C LEU A 68 -7.22 36.29 -15.13
N ASN A 69 -8.22 36.43 -14.27
CA ASN A 69 -9.64 36.35 -14.64
C ASN A 69 -10.03 37.42 -15.66
N ALA A 70 -9.60 38.66 -15.46
CA ALA A 70 -9.81 39.73 -16.44
C ALA A 70 -9.17 39.42 -17.81
N SER A 71 -8.01 38.75 -17.80
CA SER A 71 -7.35 38.33 -19.03
C SER A 71 -8.05 37.13 -19.68
N LEU A 72 -8.66 36.25 -18.89
CA LEU A 72 -9.45 35.09 -19.37
C LEU A 72 -10.78 35.51 -20.02
N GLU A 73 -11.43 36.55 -19.48
CA GLU A 73 -12.69 37.10 -20.04
C GLU A 73 -12.48 37.81 -21.38
N HIS A 74 -11.25 38.27 -21.65
CA HIS A 74 -10.90 39.01 -22.86
C HIS A 74 -9.66 38.39 -23.53
N PRO A 75 -9.82 37.28 -24.29
CA PRO A 75 -8.71 36.53 -24.89
C PRO A 75 -7.78 37.38 -25.76
N ASP A 76 -8.30 38.44 -26.40
CA ASP A 76 -7.51 39.36 -27.22
C ASP A 76 -6.52 40.20 -26.38
N THR A 77 -6.85 40.46 -25.11
CA THR A 77 -5.98 41.19 -24.16
C THR A 77 -5.02 40.29 -23.39
N LEU A 78 -5.28 38.98 -23.37
CA LEU A 78 -4.41 37.97 -22.78
C LEU A 78 -3.00 37.99 -23.42
N ALA A 79 -2.92 38.39 -24.69
CA ALA A 79 -1.68 38.54 -25.44
C ALA A 79 -0.74 39.66 -24.94
N ASP A 80 -1.23 40.63 -24.14
CA ASP A 80 -0.47 41.84 -23.86
C ASP A 80 0.53 41.70 -22.70
N HIS A 81 0.07 41.41 -21.48
CA HIS A 81 0.95 41.44 -20.30
C HIS A 81 0.91 40.16 -19.46
N THR A 82 -0.28 39.70 -19.08
CA THR A 82 -0.43 38.49 -18.24
C THR A 82 0.10 37.25 -18.93
N GLY A 83 -0.30 37.02 -20.20
CA GLY A 83 0.21 35.90 -20.99
C GLY A 83 1.73 35.97 -21.20
N ASN A 84 2.27 37.18 -21.44
CA ASN A 84 3.71 37.38 -21.57
C ASN A 84 4.47 37.05 -20.27
N VAL A 85 3.96 37.46 -19.11
CA VAL A 85 4.57 37.17 -17.81
C VAL A 85 4.58 35.66 -17.55
N ILE A 86 3.48 34.96 -17.81
CA ILE A 86 3.37 33.50 -17.67
C ILE A 86 4.34 32.81 -18.65
N ALA A 87 4.36 33.20 -19.91
CA ALA A 87 5.24 32.63 -20.93
C ALA A 87 6.73 32.84 -20.60
N ILE A 88 7.09 33.99 -20.03
CA ILE A 88 8.45 34.26 -19.55
C ILE A 88 8.80 33.36 -18.36
N ALA A 89 7.90 33.19 -17.40
CA ALA A 89 8.10 32.32 -16.25
C ALA A 89 8.26 30.86 -16.69
N MET A 90 7.42 30.38 -17.62
CA MET A 90 7.53 29.03 -18.18
C MET A 90 8.82 28.83 -18.97
N LEU A 91 9.25 29.81 -19.78
CA LEU A 91 10.56 29.71 -20.45
C LEU A 91 11.73 29.74 -19.45
N ALA A 92 11.63 30.51 -18.36
CA ALA A 92 12.64 30.50 -17.29
C ALA A 92 12.68 29.16 -16.55
N TRP A 93 11.51 28.53 -16.37
CA TRP A 93 11.38 27.18 -15.84
C TRP A 93 12.04 26.15 -16.76
N ASP A 94 11.70 26.15 -18.05
CA ASP A 94 12.29 25.26 -19.05
C ASP A 94 13.82 25.36 -19.08
N ILE A 95 14.34 26.59 -19.02
CA ILE A 95 15.79 26.85 -18.94
C ILE A 95 16.39 26.18 -17.71
N LEU A 96 15.73 26.29 -16.55
CA LEU A 96 16.24 25.71 -15.32
C LEU A 96 16.30 24.18 -15.39
N ILE A 97 15.21 23.56 -15.83
CA ILE A 97 15.06 22.11 -15.79
C ILE A 97 15.85 21.44 -16.93
N TRP A 98 15.59 21.86 -18.17
CA TRP A 98 16.13 21.18 -19.35
C TRP A 98 17.52 21.66 -19.72
N ASP A 99 17.84 22.94 -19.48
CA ASP A 99 19.16 23.44 -19.85
C ASP A 99 20.13 23.36 -18.66
N VAL A 100 19.80 23.95 -17.51
CA VAL A 100 20.74 24.07 -16.39
C VAL A 100 20.91 22.74 -15.65
N LEU A 101 19.82 22.13 -15.14
CA LEU A 101 19.92 20.91 -14.35
C LEU A 101 20.46 19.70 -15.12
N GLU A 102 20.24 19.62 -16.43
CA GLU A 102 20.80 18.54 -17.25
C GLU A 102 22.31 18.70 -17.51
N THR A 103 22.80 19.93 -17.60
CA THR A 103 24.17 20.20 -18.05
C THR A 103 25.15 20.54 -16.93
N THR A 104 24.65 20.99 -15.77
CA THR A 104 25.50 21.47 -14.68
C THR A 104 24.89 21.17 -13.31
N SER A 105 25.76 21.04 -12.30
CA SER A 105 25.34 20.88 -10.91
C SER A 105 25.09 22.26 -10.29
N ILE A 106 23.85 22.52 -9.91
CA ILE A 106 23.49 23.74 -9.18
C ILE A 106 24.00 23.60 -7.73
N PRO A 107 24.71 24.60 -7.19
CA PRO A 107 25.09 24.60 -5.78
C PRO A 107 23.86 24.42 -4.88
N PRO A 108 23.88 23.49 -3.91
CA PRO A 108 22.67 23.18 -3.14
C PRO A 108 22.07 24.37 -2.36
N ASP A 109 22.90 25.31 -1.91
CA ASP A 109 22.45 26.56 -1.29
C ASP A 109 21.70 27.46 -2.28
N ALA A 110 22.13 27.48 -3.55
CA ALA A 110 21.42 28.18 -4.61
C ALA A 110 20.08 27.51 -4.91
N ALA A 111 20.03 26.18 -4.91
CA ALA A 111 18.79 25.43 -5.08
C ALA A 111 17.80 25.71 -3.93
N SER A 112 18.30 25.77 -2.69
CA SER A 112 17.50 26.15 -1.52
C SER A 112 16.91 27.55 -1.66
N ASP A 113 17.67 28.52 -2.17
CA ASP A 113 17.17 29.87 -2.45
C ASP A 113 16.19 29.93 -3.64
N LEU A 114 16.35 29.08 -4.66
CA LEU A 114 15.46 28.97 -5.82
C LEU A 114 14.12 28.31 -5.47
N TRP A 115 14.12 27.33 -4.57
CA TRP A 115 12.95 26.50 -4.30
C TRP A 115 11.66 27.28 -3.96
N PRO A 116 11.64 28.26 -3.03
CA PRO A 116 10.41 29.00 -2.73
C PRO A 116 9.82 29.75 -3.93
N ARG A 117 10.68 30.18 -4.86
CA ARG A 117 10.30 30.88 -6.08
C ARG A 117 9.64 29.92 -7.06
N LEU A 118 10.27 28.76 -7.26
CA LEU A 118 9.73 27.67 -8.08
C LEU A 118 8.39 27.19 -7.53
N TRP A 119 8.33 26.94 -6.23
CA TRP A 119 7.14 26.43 -5.58
C TRP A 119 5.95 27.39 -5.72
N ALA A 120 6.15 28.69 -5.53
CA ALA A 120 5.08 29.68 -5.69
C ALA A 120 4.50 29.69 -7.13
N TRP A 121 5.38 29.64 -8.14
CA TRP A 121 4.96 29.55 -9.53
C TRP A 121 4.24 28.24 -9.83
N PHE A 122 4.75 27.13 -9.29
CA PHE A 122 4.10 25.84 -9.45
C PHE A 122 2.70 25.83 -8.82
N GLN A 123 2.53 26.32 -7.60
CA GLN A 123 1.22 26.42 -6.94
C GLN A 123 0.23 27.25 -7.78
N PHE A 124 0.69 28.36 -8.35
CA PHE A 124 -0.11 29.16 -9.27
C PHE A 124 -0.53 28.34 -10.50
N MET A 125 0.41 27.65 -11.15
CA MET A 125 0.12 26.89 -12.36
C MET A 125 -0.80 25.68 -12.09
N ASP A 126 -0.59 24.99 -10.97
CA ASP A 126 -1.45 23.89 -10.52
C ASP A 126 -2.87 24.36 -10.21
N MET A 127 -3.02 25.51 -9.53
CA MET A 127 -4.33 26.09 -9.22
C MET A 127 -5.11 26.52 -10.48
N TYR A 128 -4.42 27.00 -11.52
CA TYR A 128 -5.04 27.48 -12.77
C TYR A 128 -4.87 26.53 -13.95
N ARG A 129 -4.49 25.27 -13.72
CA ARG A 129 -4.18 24.25 -14.75
C ARG A 129 -5.17 24.19 -15.92
N ASP A 130 -6.47 24.16 -15.62
CA ASP A 130 -7.52 23.96 -16.61
C ASP A 130 -7.66 25.21 -17.51
N HIS A 131 -7.34 26.38 -16.96
CA HIS A 131 -7.34 27.66 -17.66
C HIS A 131 -6.07 27.84 -18.51
N LEU A 132 -4.92 27.41 -17.99
CA LEU A 132 -3.62 27.55 -18.68
C LEU A 132 -3.44 26.58 -19.84
N SER A 133 -4.14 25.43 -19.81
CA SER A 133 -4.08 24.40 -20.86
C SER A 133 -4.44 24.93 -22.26
N GLY A 134 -5.27 25.97 -22.34
CA GLY A 134 -5.64 26.64 -23.60
C GLY A 134 -4.68 27.75 -24.06
N MET A 135 -3.80 28.22 -23.18
CA MET A 135 -2.95 29.40 -23.43
C MET A 135 -1.59 29.07 -24.05
N HIS A 136 -1.21 27.79 -24.15
CA HIS A 136 0.17 27.40 -24.40
C HIS A 136 0.44 26.74 -25.77
N PRO A 137 0.49 27.49 -26.89
CA PRO A 137 1.08 27.00 -28.14
C PRO A 137 2.61 26.96 -28.12
N LEU A 138 3.28 27.63 -27.17
CA LEU A 138 4.70 28.01 -27.30
C LEU A 138 5.72 27.07 -26.63
N SER A 139 5.32 26.16 -25.74
CA SER A 139 6.24 25.18 -25.15
C SER A 139 5.97 23.73 -25.55
N GLY A 140 4.84 23.41 -26.18
CA GLY A 140 4.48 22.04 -26.55
C GLY A 140 4.33 21.08 -25.36
N GLY A 141 4.58 21.55 -24.14
CA GLY A 141 4.65 20.71 -22.97
C GLY A 141 3.30 20.49 -22.32
N SER A 142 3.00 19.23 -22.02
CA SER A 142 1.78 18.82 -21.33
C SER A 142 1.81 19.20 -19.84
N GLU A 143 0.63 19.27 -19.18
CA GLU A 143 0.50 19.37 -17.71
C GLU A 143 1.43 18.39 -16.98
N LYS A 144 1.59 17.20 -17.57
CA LYS A 144 2.43 16.12 -17.06
C LYS A 144 3.91 16.51 -16.98
N GLU A 145 4.41 17.30 -17.94
CA GLU A 145 5.80 17.74 -17.96
C GLU A 145 6.09 18.71 -16.83
N MET A 146 5.21 19.68 -16.58
CA MET A 146 5.39 20.62 -15.46
C MET A 146 5.41 19.90 -14.10
N LEU A 147 4.49 18.96 -13.91
CA LEU A 147 4.44 18.14 -12.71
C LEU A 147 5.71 17.27 -12.55
N SER A 148 6.18 16.67 -13.66
CA SER A 148 7.41 15.89 -13.71
C SER A 148 8.65 16.74 -13.43
N ASP A 149 8.67 18.00 -13.88
CA ASP A 149 9.77 18.94 -13.71
C ASP A 149 9.98 19.33 -12.25
N VAL A 150 8.91 19.57 -11.48
CA VAL A 150 9.00 19.84 -10.03
C VAL A 150 9.62 18.66 -9.30
N VAL A 151 9.14 17.46 -9.61
CA VAL A 151 9.63 16.23 -8.98
C VAL A 151 11.09 16.00 -9.39
N SER A 152 11.43 16.24 -10.65
CA SER A 152 12.80 16.16 -11.15
C SER A 152 13.72 17.16 -10.45
N PHE A 153 13.28 18.40 -10.26
CA PHE A 153 14.02 19.41 -9.50
C PHE A 153 14.27 18.93 -8.07
N ALA A 154 13.22 18.53 -7.36
CA ALA A 154 13.33 18.08 -5.96
C ALA A 154 14.23 16.84 -5.82
N TRP A 155 14.10 15.88 -6.74
CA TRP A 155 14.90 14.67 -6.77
C TRP A 155 16.40 14.95 -6.96
N ARG A 156 16.77 15.90 -7.82
CA ARG A 156 18.19 16.28 -8.05
C ARG A 156 18.91 16.76 -6.79
N PHE A 157 18.18 17.21 -5.78
CA PHE A 157 18.74 17.66 -4.50
C PHE A 157 18.43 16.72 -3.33
N ALA A 158 17.88 15.53 -3.59
CA ALA A 158 17.55 14.56 -2.55
C ALA A 158 18.76 14.11 -1.72
N GLU A 159 19.96 14.14 -2.30
CA GLU A 159 21.21 13.79 -1.59
C GLU A 159 21.74 14.92 -0.68
N HIS A 160 21.27 16.17 -0.86
CA HIS A 160 21.73 17.30 -0.08
C HIS A 160 20.74 17.66 1.04
N ARG A 161 20.97 17.10 2.24
CA ARG A 161 20.11 17.21 3.44
C ARG A 161 19.48 18.60 3.67
N PRO A 162 20.24 19.70 3.80
CA PRO A 162 19.64 21.02 4.04
C PRO A 162 18.64 21.48 2.97
N THR A 163 18.87 21.07 1.72
CA THR A 163 18.01 21.45 0.59
C THR A 163 16.77 20.56 0.58
N ILE A 164 16.93 19.25 0.73
CA ILE A 164 15.79 18.33 0.75
C ILE A 164 14.91 18.54 1.98
N ASP A 165 15.46 18.88 3.15
CA ASP A 165 14.67 19.20 4.35
C ASP A 165 13.77 20.42 4.09
N ARG A 166 14.28 21.45 3.41
CA ARG A 166 13.48 22.63 3.02
C ARG A 166 12.40 22.29 2.00
N ILE A 167 12.71 21.41 1.05
CA ILE A 167 11.76 20.95 0.03
C ILE A 167 10.65 20.13 0.69
N THR A 168 11.01 19.09 1.43
CA THR A 168 10.07 18.15 2.07
C THR A 168 9.17 18.80 3.11
N THR A 169 9.63 19.86 3.80
CA THR A 169 8.79 20.64 4.73
C THR A 169 7.87 21.66 4.04
N THR A 170 7.83 21.69 2.71
CA THR A 170 7.00 22.65 1.97
C THR A 170 5.53 22.20 1.98
N PRO A 171 4.60 23.05 2.47
CA PRO A 171 3.19 22.71 2.53
C PRO A 171 2.59 22.38 1.15
N GLY A 172 1.85 21.28 1.07
CA GLY A 172 1.19 20.82 -0.16
C GLY A 172 2.11 20.04 -1.12
N LEU A 173 3.40 19.90 -0.82
CA LEU A 173 4.33 19.15 -1.69
C LEU A 173 3.88 17.72 -1.92
N TYR A 174 3.42 17.01 -0.88
CA TYR A 174 3.06 15.60 -1.00
C TYR A 174 1.76 15.39 -1.78
N ALA A 175 0.79 16.29 -1.64
CA ALA A 175 -0.43 16.26 -2.44
C ALA A 175 -0.11 16.46 -3.92
N VAL A 176 0.77 17.42 -4.21
CA VAL A 176 1.27 17.66 -5.56
C VAL A 176 2.03 16.47 -6.12
N ALA A 177 3.01 15.95 -5.39
CA ALA A 177 3.81 14.81 -5.82
C ALA A 177 2.93 13.57 -6.09
N THR A 178 1.86 13.39 -5.32
CA THR A 178 0.91 12.28 -5.49
C THR A 178 -0.01 12.49 -6.69
N ARG A 179 -0.44 13.74 -6.98
CA ARG A 179 -1.15 14.05 -8.24
C ARG A 179 -0.25 13.82 -9.45
N THR A 180 1.02 14.25 -9.37
CA THR A 180 2.03 13.94 -10.40
C THR A 180 2.14 12.44 -10.60
N TRP A 181 2.23 11.68 -9.52
CA TRP A 181 2.28 10.22 -9.56
C TRP A 181 1.07 9.61 -10.27
N SER A 182 -0.14 10.05 -9.93
CA SER A 182 -1.37 9.59 -10.59
C SER A 182 -1.37 9.88 -12.09
N SER A 183 -1.01 11.12 -12.46
CA SER A 183 -0.97 11.59 -13.85
C SER A 183 0.07 10.85 -14.71
N LEU A 184 1.26 10.57 -14.15
CA LEU A 184 2.29 9.77 -14.82
C LEU A 184 1.82 8.33 -15.05
N LEU A 185 1.09 7.73 -14.12
CA LEU A 185 0.53 6.39 -14.29
C LEU A 185 -0.62 6.33 -15.32
N GLU A 186 -1.22 7.46 -15.68
CA GLU A 186 -2.17 7.56 -16.80
C GLU A 186 -1.48 7.71 -18.15
N GLY A 187 -0.18 8.01 -18.17
CA GLY A 187 0.60 8.15 -19.40
C GLY A 187 0.81 6.81 -20.12
N THR A 188 0.88 6.88 -21.45
CA THR A 188 1.28 5.74 -22.30
C THR A 188 2.73 5.37 -22.09
N GLU A 189 3.59 6.36 -21.83
CA GLU A 189 5.01 6.19 -21.52
C GLU A 189 5.24 6.56 -20.06
N LEU A 190 5.87 5.65 -19.32
CA LEU A 190 6.28 5.89 -17.96
C LEU A 190 7.79 5.81 -17.91
N ARG A 191 8.47 6.94 -17.67
CA ARG A 191 9.92 6.92 -17.60
C ARG A 191 10.32 6.49 -16.19
N GLU A 192 11.18 5.48 -16.08
CA GLU A 192 11.60 4.91 -14.79
C GLU A 192 12.16 5.97 -13.83
N HIS A 193 12.85 6.99 -14.36
CA HIS A 193 13.43 8.06 -13.55
C HIS A 193 12.37 8.98 -12.92
N GLU A 194 11.23 9.22 -13.59
CA GLU A 194 10.17 10.08 -13.06
C GLU A 194 9.46 9.40 -11.89
N LEU A 195 9.19 8.10 -12.05
CA LEU A 195 8.75 7.27 -10.92
C LEU A 195 9.77 7.36 -9.79
N PHE A 196 11.04 7.05 -10.06
CA PHE A 196 12.08 7.03 -9.03
C PHE A 196 12.21 8.37 -8.29
N ALA A 197 12.08 9.48 -9.02
CA ALA A 197 12.07 10.82 -8.47
C ALA A 197 10.92 11.03 -7.48
N ILE A 198 9.69 10.63 -7.84
CA ILE A 198 8.54 10.66 -6.92
C ILE A 198 8.80 9.81 -5.69
N LEU A 199 9.24 8.56 -5.88
CA LEU A 199 9.44 7.64 -4.77
C LEU A 199 10.50 8.18 -3.80
N THR A 200 11.54 8.84 -4.32
CA THR A 200 12.60 9.44 -3.52
C THR A 200 12.14 10.67 -2.74
N ILE A 201 11.14 11.41 -3.24
CA ILE A 201 10.55 12.54 -2.49
C ILE A 201 9.62 12.02 -1.40
N ILE A 202 8.77 11.04 -1.72
CA ILE A 202 7.76 10.53 -0.78
C ILE A 202 8.43 9.75 0.35
N THR A 203 9.28 8.76 0.02
CA THR A 203 9.75 7.74 0.98
C THR A 203 10.47 8.28 2.23
N PRO A 204 11.46 9.18 2.13
CA PRO A 204 12.25 9.60 3.29
C PRO A 204 11.44 10.30 4.37
N SER A 205 10.32 10.92 3.99
CA SER A 205 9.49 11.72 4.87
C SER A 205 8.37 10.93 5.52
N LEU A 206 8.09 9.72 5.02
CA LEU A 206 7.04 8.88 5.57
C LEU A 206 7.35 8.51 7.03
N GLY A 207 6.46 8.93 7.94
CA GLY A 207 6.52 8.64 9.38
C GLY A 207 7.08 9.77 10.25
N SER A 208 7.51 10.90 9.68
CA SER A 208 7.92 12.08 10.48
C SER A 208 6.78 13.08 10.73
N ASP A 209 5.74 13.06 9.89
CA ASP A 209 4.65 14.03 9.92
C ASP A 209 3.31 13.35 9.61
N PRO A 210 2.31 13.36 10.52
CA PRO A 210 0.97 12.84 10.25
C PRO A 210 0.26 13.55 9.10
N ASP A 211 0.43 14.87 8.96
CA ASP A 211 -0.24 15.70 7.95
C ASP A 211 0.18 15.32 6.52
N MET A 212 1.36 14.70 6.39
CA MET A 212 1.85 14.19 5.12
C MET A 212 0.96 13.05 4.58
N LEU A 213 0.43 12.16 5.42
CA LEU A 213 -0.47 11.08 4.92
C LEU A 213 -1.78 11.65 4.40
N GLU A 214 -2.33 12.68 5.05
CA GLU A 214 -3.51 13.38 4.58
C GLU A 214 -3.25 14.05 3.23
N GLN A 215 -2.10 14.72 3.08
CA GLN A 215 -1.69 15.30 1.80
C GLN A 215 -1.53 14.24 0.70
N LEU A 216 -0.94 13.07 1.01
CA LEU A 216 -0.86 11.97 0.05
C LEU A 216 -2.26 11.47 -0.36
N ALA A 217 -3.18 11.32 0.60
CA ALA A 217 -4.56 10.93 0.33
C ALA A 217 -5.29 12.00 -0.52
N GLU A 218 -5.15 13.29 -0.17
CA GLU A 218 -5.66 14.43 -0.93
C GLU A 218 -5.18 14.38 -2.38
N GLY A 219 -3.86 14.22 -2.58
CA GLY A 219 -3.27 14.15 -3.90
C GLY A 219 -3.66 12.91 -4.71
N ALA A 220 -4.07 11.82 -4.05
CA ALA A 220 -4.54 10.62 -4.73
C ALA A 220 -6.01 10.68 -5.15
N GLY A 221 -6.82 11.58 -4.57
CA GLY A 221 -8.27 11.66 -4.82
C GLY A 221 -9.11 12.08 -3.61
N GLY A 222 -8.48 12.33 -2.45
CA GLY A 222 -9.16 12.78 -1.23
C GLY A 222 -9.34 11.70 -0.17
N SER A 223 -8.98 10.44 -0.45
CA SER A 223 -9.16 9.35 0.51
C SER A 223 -8.01 8.34 0.50
N PHE A 224 -7.89 7.58 1.60
CA PHE A 224 -6.99 6.44 1.68
C PHE A 224 -7.35 5.30 0.71
N VAL A 225 -8.60 5.22 0.26
CA VAL A 225 -9.05 4.28 -0.77
C VAL A 225 -8.49 4.66 -2.14
N ASP A 226 -8.48 5.96 -2.45
CA ASP A 226 -7.88 6.47 -3.68
C ASP A 226 -6.36 6.30 -3.66
N LEU A 227 -5.73 6.54 -2.50
CA LEU A 227 -4.31 6.28 -2.31
C LEU A 227 -3.95 4.79 -2.50
N ALA A 228 -4.75 3.88 -1.96
CA ALA A 228 -4.57 2.44 -2.19
C ALA A 228 -4.78 2.05 -3.65
N SER A 229 -5.73 2.69 -4.34
CA SER A 229 -5.95 2.49 -5.78
C SER A 229 -4.78 2.99 -6.62
N LEU A 230 -4.18 4.12 -6.24
CA LEU A 230 -2.99 4.66 -6.88
C LEU A 230 -1.77 3.75 -6.69
N VAL A 231 -1.53 3.28 -5.47
CA VAL A 231 -0.50 2.27 -5.14
C VAL A 231 -0.69 1.00 -5.96
N THR A 232 -1.93 0.51 -6.05
CA THR A 232 -2.27 -0.65 -6.86
C THR A 232 -1.95 -0.42 -8.33
N LYS A 233 -2.33 0.74 -8.87
CA LYS A 233 -2.10 1.10 -10.27
C LYS A 233 -0.61 1.17 -10.59
N HIS A 234 0.19 1.75 -9.69
CA HIS A 234 1.65 1.71 -9.78
C HIS A 234 2.14 0.28 -9.91
N PHE A 235 1.65 -0.60 -9.04
CA PHE A 235 2.13 -1.97 -8.99
C PHE A 235 1.75 -2.78 -10.23
N HIS A 236 0.53 -2.61 -10.75
CA HIS A 236 0.14 -3.19 -12.03
C HIS A 236 0.99 -2.64 -13.19
N ARG A 237 1.40 -1.39 -13.11
CA ARG A 237 2.20 -0.77 -14.18
C ARG A 237 3.66 -1.20 -14.16
N VAL A 238 4.26 -1.36 -12.97
CA VAL A 238 5.67 -1.75 -12.82
C VAL A 238 5.85 -3.27 -12.77
N VAL A 239 4.84 -4.02 -12.35
CA VAL A 239 4.98 -5.47 -12.13
C VAL A 239 3.91 -6.32 -12.83
N GLY A 240 2.88 -5.70 -13.39
CA GLY A 240 1.80 -6.40 -14.10
C GLY A 240 2.25 -7.07 -15.39
N LYS A 241 1.41 -8.00 -15.87
CA LYS A 241 1.67 -9.02 -16.90
C LYS A 241 1.93 -8.53 -18.34
N GLY A 242 2.09 -7.24 -18.59
CA GLY A 242 2.08 -6.69 -19.96
C GLY A 242 3.38 -6.02 -20.37
N ASP A 243 4.14 -6.68 -21.23
CA ASP A 243 5.12 -6.17 -22.22
C ASP A 243 6.27 -5.26 -21.78
N ILE A 244 6.25 -4.71 -20.57
CA ILE A 244 7.37 -3.93 -20.05
C ILE A 244 8.35 -4.94 -19.47
N HIS A 245 9.47 -5.16 -20.18
CA HIS A 245 10.67 -5.78 -19.64
C HIS A 245 11.24 -4.89 -18.54
N VAL A 246 10.53 -4.78 -17.42
CA VAL A 246 11.04 -4.13 -16.23
C VAL A 246 12.26 -4.94 -15.83
N THR A 247 13.42 -4.33 -16.03
CA THR A 247 14.69 -4.90 -15.60
C THR A 247 14.57 -5.23 -14.12
N GLY A 248 15.26 -6.27 -13.63
CA GLY A 248 15.16 -6.69 -12.22
C GLY A 248 15.33 -5.52 -11.22
N ASN A 249 16.08 -4.48 -11.61
CA ASN A 249 16.30 -3.29 -10.80
C ASN A 249 15.04 -2.44 -10.59
N ALA A 250 14.25 -2.15 -11.63
CA ALA A 250 13.07 -1.29 -11.49
C ALA A 250 11.95 -1.98 -10.70
N ALA A 251 11.77 -3.29 -10.86
CA ALA A 251 10.87 -4.08 -10.03
C ALA A 251 11.32 -4.09 -8.56
N LEU A 252 12.62 -4.27 -8.31
CA LEU A 252 13.19 -4.23 -6.95
C LEU A 252 13.03 -2.85 -6.31
N LEU A 253 13.20 -1.77 -7.06
CA LEU A 253 13.00 -0.40 -6.58
C LEU A 253 11.53 -0.14 -6.22
N ALA A 254 10.59 -0.56 -7.07
CA ALA A 254 9.16 -0.45 -6.76
C ALA A 254 8.79 -1.28 -5.52
N LEU A 255 9.35 -2.49 -5.36
CA LEU A 255 9.15 -3.29 -4.15
C LEU A 255 9.74 -2.62 -2.90
N ARG A 256 10.94 -2.05 -2.99
CA ARG A 256 11.57 -1.29 -1.88
C ARG A 256 10.71 -0.11 -1.47
N PHE A 257 10.21 0.64 -2.45
CA PHE A 257 9.29 1.74 -2.20
C PHE A 257 8.03 1.25 -1.49
N LEU A 258 7.34 0.25 -2.04
CA LEU A 258 6.09 -0.24 -1.47
C LEU A 258 6.27 -0.82 -0.08
N ASP A 259 7.32 -1.60 0.13
CA ASP A 259 7.66 -2.15 1.44
C ASP A 259 7.84 -1.01 2.46
N THR A 260 8.60 0.02 2.11
CA THR A 260 8.80 1.19 2.98
C THR A 260 7.50 1.98 3.15
N PHE A 261 6.74 2.18 2.08
CA PHE A 261 5.50 2.95 2.08
C PHE A 261 4.45 2.31 2.98
N VAL A 262 4.25 1.01 2.83
CA VAL A 262 3.31 0.24 3.64
C VAL A 262 3.79 0.11 5.09
N ALA A 263 5.10 -0.02 5.34
CA ALA A 263 5.65 0.02 6.70
C ALA A 263 5.22 1.28 7.45
N ARG A 264 5.35 2.43 6.78
CA ARG A 264 5.13 3.73 7.39
C ARG A 264 3.65 4.02 7.57
N ILE A 265 2.82 3.59 6.62
CA ILE A 265 1.38 3.60 6.82
C ILE A 265 1.03 2.72 8.03
N GLU A 266 1.52 1.48 8.13
CA GLU A 266 1.28 0.59 9.29
C GLU A 266 1.64 1.25 10.63
N GLU A 267 2.77 1.97 10.70
CA GLU A 267 3.19 2.70 11.90
C GLU A 267 2.15 3.75 12.34
N VAL A 268 1.55 4.48 11.39
CA VAL A 268 0.54 5.52 11.68
C VAL A 268 -0.86 4.93 11.90
N VAL A 269 -1.21 3.82 11.25
CA VAL A 269 -2.55 3.17 11.32
C VAL A 269 -2.88 2.58 12.68
N THR A 270 -1.91 2.48 13.60
CA THR A 270 -2.15 1.89 14.92
C THR A 270 -3.29 2.54 15.70
N GLU A 271 -3.66 3.79 15.38
CA GLU A 271 -4.72 4.55 16.06
C GLU A 271 -5.91 4.95 15.16
N ASP A 272 -5.77 4.99 13.84
CA ASP A 272 -6.77 5.54 12.91
C ASP A 272 -7.60 4.45 12.16
N LEU A 273 -8.92 4.62 12.14
CA LEU A 273 -9.86 3.76 11.40
C LEU A 273 -9.82 3.98 9.89
N ASP A 274 -9.54 5.19 9.42
CA ASP A 274 -9.56 5.51 7.99
C ASP A 274 -8.36 4.91 7.27
N ALA A 275 -7.21 4.92 7.91
CA ALA A 275 -6.02 4.28 7.39
C ALA A 275 -6.12 2.74 7.34
N ARG A 276 -7.07 2.10 8.05
CA ARG A 276 -7.39 0.67 7.84
C ARG A 276 -8.05 0.42 6.49
N HIS A 277 -8.82 1.38 5.97
CA HIS A 277 -9.45 1.25 4.65
C HIS A 277 -8.40 1.18 3.54
N PHE A 278 -7.22 1.78 3.72
CA PHE A 278 -6.08 1.63 2.80
C PHE A 278 -5.72 0.14 2.61
N PHE A 279 -5.47 -0.59 3.70
CA PHE A 279 -5.10 -2.01 3.64
C PHE A 279 -6.21 -2.90 3.12
N LEU A 280 -7.46 -2.62 3.53
CA LEU A 280 -8.63 -3.33 3.01
C LEU A 280 -8.73 -3.17 1.50
N GLU A 281 -8.46 -1.98 1.00
CA GLU A 281 -8.51 -1.71 -0.43
C GLU A 281 -7.34 -2.37 -1.17
N LEU A 282 -6.12 -2.35 -0.63
CA LEU A 282 -5.00 -3.12 -1.20
C LEU A 282 -5.33 -4.61 -1.31
N LEU A 283 -6.00 -5.19 -0.31
CA LEU A 283 -6.43 -6.59 -0.34
C LEU A 283 -7.47 -6.86 -1.43
N ARG A 284 -8.39 -5.92 -1.69
CA ARG A 284 -9.41 -6.03 -2.74
C ARG A 284 -8.86 -5.85 -4.15
N LYS A 285 -7.77 -5.10 -4.29
CA LYS A 285 -7.27 -4.55 -5.56
C LYS A 285 -6.17 -5.37 -6.24
N ASP A 286 -6.25 -6.70 -6.22
CA ASP A 286 -5.30 -7.62 -6.90
C ASP A 286 -3.80 -7.46 -6.56
N VAL A 287 -3.43 -6.59 -5.61
CA VAL A 287 -2.04 -6.37 -5.20
C VAL A 287 -1.38 -7.67 -4.74
N ILE A 288 -2.12 -8.50 -4.01
CA ILE A 288 -1.67 -9.82 -3.55
C ILE A 288 -1.32 -10.72 -4.75
N GLN A 289 -2.17 -10.73 -5.79
CA GLN A 289 -1.91 -11.49 -7.00
C GLN A 289 -0.64 -10.97 -7.70
N CYS A 290 -0.54 -9.66 -7.88
CA CYS A 290 0.65 -9.05 -8.47
C CYS A 290 1.92 -9.41 -7.67
N LEU A 291 1.86 -9.44 -6.33
CA LEU A 291 3.01 -9.79 -5.49
C LEU A 291 3.44 -11.23 -5.72
N PHE A 292 2.48 -12.15 -5.85
CA PHE A 292 2.79 -13.54 -6.18
C PHE A 292 3.43 -13.69 -7.56
N HIS A 293 2.92 -12.97 -8.57
CA HIS A 293 3.53 -12.93 -9.90
C HIS A 293 4.94 -12.31 -9.87
N THR A 294 5.15 -11.32 -9.00
CA THR A 294 6.47 -10.71 -8.79
C THR A 294 7.45 -11.73 -8.25
N VAL A 295 7.07 -12.48 -7.20
CA VAL A 295 7.93 -13.52 -6.62
C VAL A 295 8.30 -14.55 -7.68
N LEU A 296 7.31 -15.05 -8.43
CA LEU A 296 7.57 -16.04 -9.48
C LEU A 296 8.52 -15.51 -10.56
N THR A 297 8.37 -14.25 -10.96
CA THR A 297 9.25 -13.59 -11.93
C THR A 297 10.66 -13.44 -11.38
N LEU A 298 10.78 -12.99 -10.13
CA LEU A 298 12.05 -12.83 -9.45
C LEU A 298 12.77 -14.17 -9.31
N CYS A 299 12.09 -15.28 -9.02
CA CYS A 299 12.73 -16.61 -8.96
C CYS A 299 13.52 -16.99 -10.22
N GLY A 300 13.24 -16.37 -11.38
CA GLY A 300 13.99 -16.58 -12.62
C GLY A 300 15.23 -15.68 -12.78
N THR A 301 15.50 -14.77 -11.85
CA THR A 301 16.60 -13.80 -11.91
C THR A 301 17.85 -14.30 -11.17
N PRO A 302 19.07 -13.81 -11.49
CA PRO A 302 20.32 -14.31 -10.88
C PRO A 302 20.46 -14.05 -9.37
N ASP A 303 19.85 -12.99 -8.85
CA ASP A 303 19.86 -12.65 -7.42
C ASP A 303 18.44 -12.27 -6.97
N PRO A 304 17.57 -13.27 -6.72
CA PRO A 304 16.17 -13.03 -6.44
C PRO A 304 15.91 -12.75 -4.95
N SER A 305 16.92 -12.95 -4.11
CA SER A 305 16.81 -13.09 -2.65
C SER A 305 16.14 -11.87 -2.00
N GLU A 306 16.65 -10.67 -2.28
CA GLU A 306 16.14 -9.44 -1.69
C GLU A 306 14.70 -9.14 -2.13
N GLY A 307 14.44 -9.20 -3.45
CA GLY A 307 13.12 -8.88 -3.99
C GLY A 307 12.04 -9.84 -3.49
N ILE A 308 12.36 -11.14 -3.43
CA ILE A 308 11.45 -12.16 -2.89
C ILE A 308 11.19 -11.91 -1.41
N ASN A 309 12.23 -11.65 -0.62
CA ASN A 309 12.09 -11.37 0.81
C ASN A 309 11.16 -10.19 1.04
N ARG A 310 11.33 -9.09 0.28
CA ARG A 310 10.46 -7.91 0.35
C ARG A 310 9.03 -8.20 -0.03
N CYS A 311 8.79 -9.01 -1.06
CA CYS A 311 7.43 -9.43 -1.40
C CYS A 311 6.75 -10.13 -0.21
N PHE A 312 7.45 -11.06 0.46
CA PHE A 312 6.89 -11.74 1.62
C PHE A 312 6.68 -10.82 2.84
N VAL A 313 7.61 -9.90 3.11
CA VAL A 313 7.43 -8.88 4.17
C VAL A 313 6.20 -8.03 3.88
N LEU A 314 6.06 -7.54 2.65
CA LEU A 314 4.93 -6.72 2.22
C LEU A 314 3.61 -7.49 2.30
N LEU A 315 3.57 -8.74 1.82
CA LEU A 315 2.42 -9.62 1.97
C LEU A 315 2.03 -9.77 3.45
N ARG A 316 3.00 -10.06 4.33
CA ARG A 316 2.76 -10.22 5.76
C ARG A 316 2.16 -8.96 6.38
N ARG A 317 2.67 -7.79 6.03
CA ARG A 317 2.15 -6.49 6.49
C ARG A 317 0.71 -6.27 6.04
N ILE A 318 0.44 -6.38 4.74
CA ILE A 318 -0.91 -6.20 4.19
C ILE A 318 -1.90 -7.19 4.84
N LEU A 319 -1.49 -8.44 5.01
CA LEU A 319 -2.31 -9.51 5.57
C LEU A 319 -2.52 -9.40 7.09
N ARG A 320 -1.65 -8.69 7.82
CA ARG A 320 -1.82 -8.44 9.27
C ARG A 320 -3.03 -7.56 9.55
N HIS A 321 -3.35 -6.64 8.64
CA HIS A 321 -4.50 -5.73 8.74
C HIS A 321 -5.80 -6.35 8.20
N ARG A 322 -5.83 -7.68 7.99
CA ARG A 322 -7.07 -8.35 7.60
C ARG A 322 -8.14 -8.10 8.66
N PRO A 323 -9.35 -7.70 8.28
CA PRO A 323 -10.46 -7.68 9.22
C PRO A 323 -10.72 -9.13 9.63
N THR A 324 -11.40 -9.33 10.76
CA THR A 324 -11.90 -10.64 11.21
C THR A 324 -12.81 -11.35 10.20
N MET A 325 -13.14 -10.70 9.07
CA MET A 325 -13.97 -11.19 7.99
C MET A 325 -13.13 -11.90 6.92
N GLY A 326 -13.21 -13.24 6.85
CA GLY A 326 -12.47 -14.08 5.91
C GLY A 326 -12.76 -13.89 4.42
N ILE A 327 -13.83 -13.19 4.05
CA ILE A 327 -14.29 -13.02 2.66
C ILE A 327 -13.22 -12.35 1.79
N ILE A 328 -12.59 -11.29 2.30
CA ILE A 328 -11.56 -10.55 1.56
C ILE A 328 -10.32 -11.42 1.34
N LEU A 329 -9.99 -12.28 2.31
CA LEU A 329 -8.87 -13.19 2.21
C LEU A 329 -9.13 -14.30 1.18
N ASP A 330 -10.35 -14.83 1.14
CA ASP A 330 -10.76 -15.82 0.14
C ASP A 330 -10.64 -15.25 -1.28
N GLU A 331 -11.06 -13.99 -1.49
CA GLU A 331 -10.94 -13.31 -2.79
C GLU A 331 -9.48 -13.06 -3.18
N ALA A 332 -8.69 -12.52 -2.25
CA ALA A 332 -7.28 -12.22 -2.48
C ALA A 332 -6.46 -13.49 -2.77
N LEU A 333 -6.70 -14.57 -2.00
CA LEU A 333 -6.05 -15.86 -2.22
C LEU A 333 -6.59 -16.54 -3.48
N GLY A 334 -7.91 -16.54 -3.72
CA GLY A 334 -8.50 -17.23 -4.87
C GLY A 334 -7.96 -16.81 -6.22
N ARG A 335 -7.50 -15.56 -6.37
CA ARG A 335 -6.95 -15.02 -7.61
C ARG A 335 -5.48 -15.38 -7.85
N GLY A 336 -4.75 -15.88 -6.84
CA GLY A 336 -3.29 -16.05 -6.93
C GLY A 336 -2.66 -17.13 -6.07
N LEU A 337 -3.42 -17.87 -5.26
CA LEU A 337 -2.91 -18.87 -4.31
C LEU A 337 -2.07 -19.96 -4.98
N HIS A 338 -2.49 -20.45 -6.15
CA HIS A 338 -1.69 -21.43 -6.90
C HIS A 338 -0.33 -20.85 -7.29
N VAL A 339 -0.29 -19.59 -7.78
CA VAL A 339 0.95 -18.89 -8.12
C VAL A 339 1.80 -18.67 -6.87
N PHE A 340 1.19 -18.35 -5.73
CA PHE A 340 1.87 -18.19 -4.46
C PHE A 340 2.53 -19.47 -3.96
N LEU A 341 1.78 -20.58 -3.90
CA LEU A 341 2.29 -21.86 -3.45
C LEU A 341 3.40 -22.37 -4.38
N ARG A 342 3.24 -22.18 -5.70
CA ARG A 342 4.29 -22.45 -6.67
C ARG A 342 5.54 -21.62 -6.41
N SER A 343 5.36 -20.33 -6.08
CA SER A 343 6.47 -19.42 -5.76
C SER A 343 7.22 -19.86 -4.50
N ILE A 344 6.51 -20.29 -3.45
CA ILE A 344 7.12 -20.87 -2.23
C ILE A 344 7.99 -22.08 -2.59
N ILE A 345 7.49 -22.99 -3.43
CA ILE A 345 8.25 -24.18 -3.87
C ILE A 345 9.52 -23.76 -4.61
N HIS A 346 9.42 -22.82 -5.56
CA HIS A 346 10.59 -22.32 -6.27
C HIS A 346 11.61 -21.67 -5.34
N CYS A 347 11.16 -20.88 -4.35
CA CYS A 347 12.06 -20.28 -3.36
C CYS A 347 12.80 -21.34 -2.54
N GLY A 348 12.11 -22.43 -2.15
CA GLY A 348 12.71 -23.55 -1.44
C GLY A 348 13.75 -24.31 -2.25
N LEU A 349 13.55 -24.43 -3.56
CA LEU A 349 14.51 -25.05 -4.48
C LEU A 349 15.76 -24.20 -4.72
N SER A 350 15.67 -22.88 -4.53
CA SER A 350 16.77 -21.93 -4.77
C SER A 350 17.65 -21.65 -3.53
N ASP A 351 17.42 -22.33 -2.40
CA ASP A 351 18.16 -22.16 -1.13
C ASP A 351 18.35 -20.69 -0.69
N LEU A 352 17.27 -19.92 -0.76
CA LEU A 352 17.29 -18.49 -0.44
C LEU A 352 17.21 -18.25 1.07
N SER A 353 18.33 -18.44 1.76
CA SER A 353 18.43 -18.34 3.23
C SER A 353 17.77 -17.11 3.85
N ALA A 354 17.92 -15.93 3.22
CA ALA A 354 17.32 -14.67 3.68
C ALA A 354 15.78 -14.68 3.69
N THR A 355 15.14 -15.60 2.96
CA THR A 355 13.68 -15.71 2.84
C THR A 355 13.08 -16.77 3.75
N HIS A 356 13.90 -17.65 4.35
CA HIS A 356 13.43 -18.83 5.07
C HIS A 356 12.49 -18.50 6.23
N ASP A 357 12.78 -17.48 7.03
CA ASP A 357 11.93 -17.10 8.17
C ASP A 357 10.54 -16.64 7.72
N ASN A 358 10.49 -15.87 6.62
CA ASN A 358 9.23 -15.41 6.06
C ASN A 358 8.46 -16.59 5.44
N LEU A 359 9.11 -17.44 4.64
CA LEU A 359 8.50 -18.66 4.10
C LEU A 359 7.91 -19.56 5.19
N ASN A 360 8.68 -19.78 6.27
CA ASN A 360 8.26 -20.58 7.40
C ASN A 360 7.09 -19.93 8.15
N SER A 361 7.11 -18.60 8.33
CA SER A 361 5.98 -17.87 8.89
C SER A 361 4.71 -18.07 8.06
N PHE A 362 4.84 -18.07 6.72
CA PHE A 362 3.70 -18.34 5.84
C PHE A 362 3.19 -19.79 5.96
N LEU A 363 4.08 -20.78 5.93
CA LEU A 363 3.72 -22.21 5.99
C LEU A 363 3.21 -22.66 7.36
N LEU A 364 3.73 -22.09 8.45
CA LEU A 364 3.43 -22.53 9.81
C LEU A 364 2.34 -21.70 10.50
N LEU A 365 2.19 -20.42 10.13
CA LEU A 365 1.23 -19.53 10.80
C LEU A 365 0.15 -19.06 9.85
N PHE A 366 0.54 -18.42 8.74
CA PHE A 366 -0.44 -17.72 7.91
C PHE A 366 -1.37 -18.66 7.14
N LEU A 367 -0.83 -19.58 6.33
CA LEU A 367 -1.61 -20.50 5.51
C LEU A 367 -2.47 -21.43 6.40
N PRO A 368 -1.92 -22.06 7.47
CA PRO A 368 -2.72 -22.78 8.46
C PRO A 368 -3.88 -21.96 9.03
N SER A 369 -3.65 -20.71 9.45
CA SER A 369 -4.73 -19.88 9.99
C SER A 369 -5.82 -19.56 8.96
N SER A 370 -5.48 -19.56 7.67
CA SER A 370 -6.42 -19.21 6.60
C SER A 370 -7.34 -20.38 6.24
N THR A 371 -6.95 -21.62 6.54
CA THR A 371 -7.79 -22.81 6.31
C THR A 371 -9.02 -22.90 7.22
N ILE A 372 -9.19 -21.99 8.21
CA ILE A 372 -10.44 -21.87 8.97
C ILE A 372 -11.61 -21.46 8.07
N HIS A 373 -11.32 -20.81 6.94
CA HIS A 373 -12.30 -20.46 5.92
C HIS A 373 -12.37 -21.58 4.88
N HIS A 374 -13.55 -22.21 4.77
CA HIS A 374 -13.71 -23.39 3.92
C HIS A 374 -13.40 -23.09 2.44
N ARG A 375 -13.71 -21.89 1.93
CA ARG A 375 -13.40 -21.51 0.54
C ARG A 375 -11.90 -21.51 0.30
N THR A 376 -11.14 -20.83 1.16
CA THR A 376 -9.67 -20.88 1.14
C THR A 376 -9.15 -22.33 1.22
N LEU A 377 -9.71 -23.16 2.11
CA LEU A 377 -9.33 -24.58 2.21
C LEU A 377 -9.56 -25.36 0.90
N LEU A 378 -10.71 -25.18 0.25
CA LEU A 378 -11.00 -25.82 -1.04
C LEU A 378 -10.00 -25.38 -2.11
N LEU A 379 -9.69 -24.08 -2.18
CA LEU A 379 -8.73 -23.52 -3.13
C LEU A 379 -7.31 -24.04 -2.87
N MET A 380 -6.92 -24.18 -1.60
CA MET A 380 -5.65 -24.81 -1.21
C MET A 380 -5.59 -26.27 -1.66
N GLN A 381 -6.66 -27.03 -1.46
CA GLN A 381 -6.70 -28.43 -1.85
C GLN A 381 -6.52 -28.62 -3.37
N ILE A 382 -7.18 -27.76 -4.18
CA ILE A 382 -7.03 -27.77 -5.63
C ILE A 382 -5.58 -27.44 -6.00
N ALA A 383 -5.04 -26.34 -5.47
CA ALA A 383 -3.68 -25.91 -5.79
C ALA A 383 -2.61 -26.93 -5.35
N LEU A 384 -2.77 -27.59 -4.21
CA LEU A 384 -1.83 -28.61 -3.74
C LEU A 384 -1.80 -29.85 -4.63
N LYS A 385 -2.95 -30.27 -5.17
CA LYS A 385 -3.01 -31.38 -6.14
C LYS A 385 -2.22 -31.03 -7.40
N ASP A 386 -2.41 -29.81 -7.91
CA ASP A 386 -1.73 -29.33 -9.12
C ASP A 386 -0.22 -29.20 -8.91
N LEU A 387 0.24 -28.94 -7.68
CA LEU A 387 1.65 -28.76 -7.36
C LEU A 387 2.37 -30.05 -6.92
N HIS A 388 1.66 -31.17 -6.80
CA HIS A 388 2.23 -32.43 -6.31
C HIS A 388 3.48 -32.85 -7.10
N TYR A 389 3.47 -32.69 -8.42
CA TYR A 389 4.59 -33.07 -9.27
C TYR A 389 5.90 -32.30 -8.95
N LEU A 390 5.81 -31.04 -8.51
CA LEU A 390 6.98 -30.26 -8.10
C LEU A 390 7.51 -30.72 -6.74
N THR A 391 6.60 -31.00 -5.82
CA THR A 391 6.93 -31.35 -4.43
C THR A 391 7.39 -32.80 -4.25
N SER A 392 7.16 -33.65 -5.25
CA SER A 392 7.63 -35.04 -5.25
C SER A 392 9.06 -35.21 -5.79
N THR A 393 9.73 -34.12 -6.20
CA THR A 393 11.12 -34.17 -6.65
C THR A 393 12.07 -34.36 -5.47
N VAL A 394 13.17 -35.10 -5.68
CA VAL A 394 14.22 -35.30 -4.65
C VAL A 394 14.79 -33.96 -4.17
N THR A 395 15.05 -33.04 -5.11
CA THR A 395 15.56 -31.69 -4.80
C THR A 395 14.64 -30.92 -3.85
N PHE A 396 13.32 -31.00 -4.04
CA PHE A 396 12.40 -30.36 -3.11
C PHE A 396 12.37 -31.06 -1.75
N GLN A 397 12.41 -32.39 -1.73
CA GLN A 397 12.42 -33.17 -0.48
C GLN A 397 13.66 -32.91 0.38
N GLU A 398 14.78 -32.56 -0.24
CA GLU A 398 16.03 -32.17 0.43
C GLU A 398 16.06 -30.69 0.84
N SER A 399 15.08 -29.88 0.40
CA SER A 399 15.03 -28.45 0.72
C SER A 399 14.70 -28.18 2.19
N VAL A 400 15.15 -27.05 2.71
CA VAL A 400 14.93 -26.67 4.13
C VAL A 400 13.46 -26.45 4.49
N ILE A 401 12.60 -26.17 3.50
CA ILE A 401 11.17 -25.92 3.73
C ILE A 401 10.33 -27.20 3.67
N PHE A 402 10.90 -28.33 3.25
CA PHE A 402 10.16 -29.58 3.01
C PHE A 402 9.39 -30.06 4.25
N ARG A 403 9.99 -29.98 5.44
CA ARG A 403 9.33 -30.36 6.69
C ARG A 403 8.09 -29.50 6.97
N ASN A 404 8.21 -28.18 6.81
CA ASN A 404 7.12 -27.25 7.06
C ASN A 404 6.04 -27.35 5.99
N TRP A 405 6.44 -27.61 4.74
CA TRP A 405 5.53 -27.93 3.65
C TRP A 405 4.71 -29.19 3.96
N THR A 406 5.37 -30.28 4.38
CA THR A 406 4.72 -31.56 4.71
C THR A 406 3.73 -31.42 5.87
N TYR A 407 4.09 -30.64 6.90
CA TYR A 407 3.17 -30.29 7.98
C TYR A 407 1.94 -29.54 7.44
N PHE A 408 2.17 -28.51 6.62
CA PHE A 408 1.10 -27.72 6.02
C PHE A 408 0.16 -28.56 5.14
N THR A 409 0.68 -29.42 4.26
CA THR A 409 -0.15 -30.27 3.40
C THR A 409 -0.97 -31.27 4.21
N SER A 410 -0.35 -31.91 5.22
CA SER A 410 -1.05 -32.84 6.12
C SER A 410 -2.18 -32.14 6.89
N LEU A 411 -1.95 -30.90 7.32
CA LEU A 411 -2.98 -30.08 7.97
C LEU A 411 -4.14 -29.77 7.01
N VAL A 412 -3.86 -29.36 5.77
CA VAL A 412 -4.89 -29.10 4.75
C VAL A 412 -5.71 -30.36 4.47
N GLU A 413 -5.08 -31.52 4.33
CA GLU A 413 -5.77 -32.80 4.11
C GLU A 413 -6.67 -33.18 5.29
N SER A 414 -6.16 -33.10 6.52
CA SER A 414 -6.93 -33.35 7.75
C SER A 414 -8.15 -32.43 7.84
N ARG A 415 -7.94 -31.13 7.62
CA ARG A 415 -9.01 -30.12 7.66
C ARG A 415 -10.03 -30.30 6.53
N PHE A 416 -9.60 -30.74 5.35
CA PHE A 416 -10.49 -31.06 4.23
C PHE A 416 -11.33 -32.31 4.50
N SER A 417 -10.77 -33.34 5.14
CA SER A 417 -11.52 -34.51 5.60
C SER A 417 -12.61 -34.09 6.59
N LEU A 418 -12.26 -33.29 7.59
CA LEU A 418 -13.21 -32.77 8.57
C LEU A 418 -14.34 -31.95 7.92
N TRP A 419 -14.00 -31.13 6.92
CA TRP A 419 -15.00 -30.40 6.13
C TRP A 419 -15.98 -31.34 5.41
N ASN A 420 -15.48 -32.41 4.78
CA ASN A 420 -16.34 -33.39 4.10
C ASN A 420 -17.27 -34.08 5.09
N ASP A 421 -16.77 -34.47 6.25
CA ASP A 421 -17.57 -35.10 7.29
C ASP A 421 -18.66 -34.15 7.82
N CYS A 422 -18.34 -32.85 7.97
CA CYS A 422 -19.32 -31.82 8.29
C CYS A 422 -20.39 -31.69 7.20
N ASN A 423 -19.98 -31.68 5.92
CA ASN A 423 -20.88 -31.50 4.78
C ASN A 423 -21.79 -32.72 4.56
N LEU A 424 -21.31 -33.92 4.89
CA LEU A 424 -22.09 -35.16 4.92
C LEU A 424 -22.98 -35.28 6.18
N GLY A 425 -22.90 -34.33 7.11
CA GLY A 425 -23.68 -34.33 8.35
C GLY A 425 -23.22 -35.38 9.37
N LEU A 426 -22.00 -35.90 9.24
CA LEU A 426 -21.42 -36.90 10.14
C LEU A 426 -20.97 -36.27 11.47
N LEU A 427 -20.49 -35.02 11.44
CA LEU A 427 -20.01 -34.30 12.63
C LEU A 427 -21.05 -33.33 13.21
N ALA A 428 -22.10 -33.01 12.46
CA ALA A 428 -23.06 -31.95 12.80
C ALA A 428 -24.13 -32.37 13.83
N ARG A 429 -23.93 -33.48 14.55
CA ARG A 429 -24.99 -34.03 15.38
C ARG A 429 -24.86 -33.64 16.83
N LEU A 430 -23.69 -33.76 17.44
CA LEU A 430 -23.63 -33.60 18.89
C LEU A 430 -23.58 -32.12 19.30
N LYS A 431 -24.56 -31.73 20.12
CA LYS A 431 -24.68 -30.42 20.74
C LYS A 431 -24.85 -30.61 22.24
N THR A 432 -24.21 -29.76 23.02
CA THR A 432 -24.40 -29.69 24.46
C THR A 432 -25.69 -28.95 24.77
N CYS A 433 -26.40 -29.37 25.81
CA CYS A 433 -27.43 -28.57 26.46
C CYS A 433 -26.77 -27.31 27.03
N ASP A 434 -27.30 -26.13 26.69
CA ASP A 434 -26.78 -24.84 27.14
C ASP A 434 -27.16 -24.53 28.60
N ASN A 435 -28.04 -25.32 29.22
CA ASN A 435 -28.13 -25.33 30.68
C ASN A 435 -26.83 -25.93 31.23
N ILE A 436 -25.94 -25.05 31.70
CA ILE A 436 -24.61 -25.41 32.20
C ILE A 436 -24.65 -26.50 33.29
N LYS A 437 -25.76 -26.65 34.03
CA LYS A 437 -25.91 -27.68 35.08
C LYS A 437 -26.24 -29.08 34.54
N CYS A 438 -26.68 -29.19 33.28
CA CYS A 438 -27.23 -30.42 32.73
C CYS A 438 -26.16 -31.37 32.15
N ASN A 439 -25.12 -30.83 31.52
CA ASN A 439 -24.06 -31.59 30.84
C ASN A 439 -24.52 -32.60 29.76
N TYR A 440 -25.80 -32.59 29.37
CA TYR A 440 -26.31 -33.48 28.32
C TYR A 440 -25.69 -33.10 26.96
N ILE A 441 -25.24 -34.12 26.22
CA ILE A 441 -24.74 -34.01 24.85
C ILE A 441 -25.58 -34.96 24.01
N GLY A 442 -26.30 -34.44 23.01
CA GLY A 442 -27.19 -35.24 22.17
C GLY A 442 -27.23 -34.73 20.74
N GLU A 443 -27.95 -35.44 19.87
CA GLU A 443 -28.08 -35.03 18.48
C GLU A 443 -28.85 -33.71 18.35
N TYR A 444 -28.54 -32.89 17.35
CA TYR A 444 -29.13 -31.56 17.14
C TYR A 444 -30.67 -31.57 17.06
N ASN A 445 -31.24 -32.63 16.51
CA ASN A 445 -32.66 -32.91 16.40
C ASN A 445 -33.31 -33.37 17.72
N GLU A 446 -32.52 -33.82 18.68
CA GLU A 446 -32.97 -34.23 20.02
C GLU A 446 -33.03 -33.03 20.99
N LEU A 447 -32.44 -31.89 20.62
CA LEU A 447 -32.44 -30.69 21.44
C LEU A 447 -33.53 -29.70 21.02
N GLU A 448 -34.20 -29.15 22.01
CA GLU A 448 -35.18 -28.07 21.88
C GLU A 448 -34.46 -26.71 21.80
N ARG A 449 -34.94 -25.83 20.93
CA ARG A 449 -34.40 -24.46 20.81
C ARG A 449 -35.20 -23.49 21.68
N CYS A 450 -34.52 -22.54 22.29
CA CYS A 450 -35.17 -21.40 22.91
C CYS A 450 -36.10 -20.71 21.89
N SER A 451 -37.40 -20.64 22.20
CA SER A 451 -38.40 -19.98 21.35
C SER A 451 -38.12 -18.48 21.14
N GLY A 452 -37.41 -17.86 22.09
CA GLY A 452 -37.05 -16.45 22.09
C GLY A 452 -35.91 -16.12 21.12
N CYS A 453 -34.70 -16.64 21.35
CA CYS A 453 -33.51 -16.29 20.57
C CYS A 453 -33.16 -17.31 19.46
N LYS A 454 -33.67 -18.55 19.55
CA LYS A 454 -33.35 -19.69 18.65
C LYS A 454 -31.87 -20.06 18.53
N ASN A 455 -31.01 -19.48 19.38
CA ASN A 455 -29.57 -19.68 19.36
C ASN A 455 -29.06 -20.60 20.46
N VAL A 456 -29.90 -20.86 21.47
CA VAL A 456 -29.62 -21.68 22.64
C VAL A 456 -30.45 -22.96 22.57
N TYR A 457 -29.85 -24.09 22.94
CA TYR A 457 -30.32 -25.45 22.78
C TYR A 457 -30.41 -26.14 24.14
N TYR A 458 -31.50 -26.84 24.40
CA TYR A 458 -31.76 -27.54 25.65
C TYR A 458 -32.19 -28.97 25.37
N CYS A 459 -31.78 -29.92 26.22
CA CYS A 459 -32.24 -31.31 26.08
C CYS A 459 -33.72 -31.47 26.43
N CYS A 460 -34.30 -30.54 27.18
CA CYS A 460 -35.70 -30.52 27.55
C CYS A 460 -36.13 -29.13 28.03
N TRP A 461 -37.44 -28.90 28.04
CA TRP A 461 -38.08 -27.73 28.61
C TRP A 461 -37.65 -27.41 30.06
N GLY A 462 -37.41 -28.43 30.89
CA GLY A 462 -36.96 -28.24 32.27
C GLY A 462 -35.59 -27.54 32.35
N CYS A 463 -34.66 -27.91 31.48
CA CYS A 463 -33.36 -27.25 31.39
C CYS A 463 -33.47 -25.82 30.89
N GLN A 464 -34.40 -25.55 29.95
CA GLN A 464 -34.68 -24.19 29.51
C GLN A 464 -35.19 -23.31 30.66
N ILE A 465 -36.10 -23.81 31.51
CA ILE A 465 -36.60 -23.05 32.66
C ILE A 465 -35.46 -22.72 33.62
N ILE A 466 -34.64 -23.70 33.99
CA ILE A 466 -33.52 -23.51 34.93
C ILE A 466 -32.55 -22.46 34.39
N ASP A 467 -32.14 -22.57 33.13
CA ASP A 467 -31.24 -21.60 32.52
C ASP A 467 -31.89 -20.21 32.36
N TRP A 468 -33.19 -20.15 32.09
CA TRP A 468 -33.97 -18.91 32.04
C TRP A 468 -34.03 -18.19 33.39
N THR A 469 -34.25 -18.92 34.50
CA THR A 469 -34.43 -18.34 35.83
C THR A 469 -33.11 -18.11 36.56
N GLU A 470 -32.17 -19.05 36.44
CA GLU A 470 -30.93 -19.09 37.22
C GLU A 470 -29.67 -18.91 36.37
N GLY A 471 -29.66 -19.38 35.13
CA GLY A 471 -28.49 -19.36 34.24
C GLY A 471 -28.22 -18.01 33.54
N GLY A 472 -29.06 -17.00 33.81
CA GLY A 472 -28.91 -15.66 33.23
C GLY A 472 -29.45 -15.53 31.79
N HIS A 473 -29.98 -16.61 31.20
CA HIS A 473 -30.46 -16.56 29.81
C HIS A 473 -31.58 -15.55 29.60
N ARG A 474 -32.45 -15.32 30.59
CA ARG A 474 -33.51 -14.30 30.49
C ARG A 474 -32.96 -12.90 30.18
N GLN A 475 -31.82 -12.54 30.76
CA GLN A 475 -31.18 -11.23 30.58
C GLN A 475 -30.43 -11.16 29.26
N SER A 476 -29.84 -12.28 28.83
CA SER A 476 -29.07 -12.35 27.58
C SER A 476 -29.89 -12.77 26.37
N CYS A 477 -31.15 -13.18 26.50
CA CYS A 477 -31.95 -13.72 25.39
C CYS A 477 -32.14 -12.70 24.25
N SER A 478 -32.44 -11.44 24.60
CA SER A 478 -32.53 -10.33 23.64
C SER A 478 -31.18 -10.05 22.99
N LEU A 479 -30.09 -10.10 23.77
CA LEU A 479 -28.75 -9.97 23.26
C LEU A 479 -28.43 -11.11 22.28
N HIS A 480 -28.64 -12.38 22.63
CA HIS A 480 -28.48 -13.52 21.72
C HIS A 480 -29.36 -13.41 20.47
N ARG A 481 -30.57 -12.85 20.58
CA ARG A 481 -31.45 -12.59 19.44
C ARG A 481 -30.85 -11.52 18.52
N SER A 482 -30.34 -10.42 19.08
CA SER A 482 -29.72 -9.31 18.33
C SER A 482 -28.33 -9.65 17.77
N LEU A 483 -27.51 -10.34 18.56
CA LEU A 483 -26.20 -10.86 18.22
C LEU A 483 -26.27 -11.99 17.21
N GLY A 484 -27.48 -12.49 16.92
CA GLY A 484 -27.77 -13.64 16.08
C GLY A 484 -26.56 -14.01 15.26
N LEU A 485 -25.71 -14.91 15.82
CA LEU A 485 -24.41 -15.30 15.26
C LEU A 485 -24.54 -15.86 13.83
N SER A 486 -25.78 -15.96 13.37
CA SER A 486 -26.21 -16.33 12.04
C SER A 486 -26.28 -15.19 11.01
N SER A 487 -26.34 -13.91 11.44
CA SER A 487 -26.62 -12.77 10.56
C SER A 487 -25.57 -11.66 10.60
N GLY A 488 -24.85 -11.46 11.72
CA GLY A 488 -23.90 -10.34 11.85
C GLY A 488 -22.48 -10.60 11.33
N CYS A 489 -22.00 -11.84 11.35
CA CYS A 489 -20.60 -12.17 11.01
C CYS A 489 -20.36 -12.50 9.53
N GLY A 490 -21.40 -12.42 8.67
CA GLY A 490 -21.30 -12.75 7.26
C GLY A 490 -21.02 -14.23 6.94
N LEU A 491 -20.82 -15.09 7.94
CA LEU A 491 -20.54 -16.52 7.73
C LEU A 491 -21.80 -17.30 7.35
N ALA A 492 -21.65 -18.27 6.45
CA ALA A 492 -22.72 -19.22 6.13
C ALA A 492 -22.91 -20.23 7.28
N SER A 493 -24.10 -20.86 7.36
CA SER A 493 -24.35 -21.89 8.39
C SER A 493 -23.38 -23.07 8.31
N ARG A 494 -22.97 -23.45 7.09
CA ARG A 494 -21.99 -24.53 6.88
C ARG A 494 -20.61 -24.16 7.40
N GLU A 495 -20.19 -22.91 7.21
CA GLU A 495 -18.91 -22.40 7.74
C GLU A 495 -18.89 -22.42 9.26
N ARG A 496 -19.99 -22.03 9.90
CA ARG A 496 -20.10 -22.12 11.37
C ARG A 496 -19.96 -23.56 11.86
N SER A 497 -20.61 -24.52 11.19
CA SER A 497 -20.49 -25.94 11.56
C SER A 497 -19.06 -26.43 11.40
N TYR A 498 -18.40 -26.06 10.31
CA TYR A 498 -16.99 -26.39 10.06
C TYR A 498 -16.05 -25.81 11.12
N ILE A 499 -16.17 -24.52 11.42
CA ILE A 499 -15.35 -23.85 12.44
C ILE A 499 -15.56 -24.51 13.81
N ARG A 500 -16.79 -24.88 14.17
CA ARG A 500 -17.06 -25.62 15.42
C ARG A 500 -16.40 -26.99 15.44
N ALA A 501 -16.47 -27.73 14.34
CA ALA A 501 -15.81 -29.03 14.23
C ALA A 501 -14.28 -28.88 14.36
N LEU A 502 -13.68 -27.86 13.73
CA LEU A 502 -12.27 -27.55 13.89
C LEU A 502 -11.91 -27.27 15.34
N LEU A 503 -12.65 -26.36 15.99
CA LEU A 503 -12.41 -26.01 17.40
C LEU A 503 -12.55 -27.23 18.32
N HIS A 504 -13.50 -28.12 18.03
CA HIS A 504 -13.67 -29.36 18.77
C HIS A 504 -12.48 -30.31 18.57
N GLN A 505 -12.03 -30.51 17.33
CA GLN A 505 -10.86 -31.34 17.02
C GLN A 505 -9.59 -30.80 17.69
N GLU A 506 -9.35 -29.50 17.61
CA GLU A 506 -8.21 -28.83 18.26
C GLU A 506 -8.31 -28.92 19.80
N HIS A 507 -9.50 -28.74 20.36
CA HIS A 507 -9.74 -28.92 21.79
C HIS A 507 -9.43 -30.36 22.23
N LEU A 508 -9.86 -31.37 21.48
CA LEU A 508 -9.55 -32.76 21.78
C LEU A 508 -8.05 -33.06 21.69
N ALA A 509 -7.36 -32.49 20.70
CA ALA A 509 -5.92 -32.65 20.52
C ALA A 509 -5.12 -32.01 21.67
N GLN A 510 -5.56 -30.86 22.16
CA GLN A 510 -4.90 -30.11 23.24
C GLN A 510 -5.49 -30.41 24.63
N LYS A 511 -6.48 -31.30 24.72
CA LYS A 511 -7.29 -31.55 25.92
C LYS A 511 -6.38 -31.74 27.14
N PHE A 512 -5.41 -32.64 27.03
CA PHE A 512 -4.47 -32.96 28.11
C PHE A 512 -3.62 -31.77 28.58
N GLU A 513 -3.08 -30.97 27.65
CA GLU A 513 -2.28 -29.78 27.98
C GLU A 513 -3.15 -28.73 28.69
N ILE A 514 -4.35 -28.48 28.17
CA ILE A 514 -5.33 -27.58 28.79
C ILE A 514 -5.66 -28.05 30.23
N TYR A 515 -5.88 -29.35 30.43
CA TYR A 515 -6.13 -29.89 31.78
C TYR A 515 -4.93 -29.69 32.71
N ASN A 516 -3.71 -29.93 32.24
CA ASN A 516 -2.51 -29.73 33.05
C ASN A 516 -2.35 -28.26 33.45
N ASP A 517 -2.55 -27.32 32.52
CA ASP A 517 -2.48 -25.89 32.80
C ASP A 517 -3.55 -25.45 33.80
N VAL A 518 -4.77 -25.98 33.68
CA VAL A 518 -5.84 -25.74 34.66
C VAL A 518 -5.46 -26.28 36.04
N VAL A 519 -4.93 -27.51 36.13
CA VAL A 519 -4.49 -28.09 37.41
C VAL A 519 -3.35 -27.28 38.04
N LEU A 520 -2.37 -26.84 37.26
CA LEU A 520 -1.28 -25.97 37.72
C LEU A 520 -1.81 -24.61 38.19
N CYS A 521 -2.78 -24.05 37.48
CA CYS A 521 -3.46 -22.82 37.87
C CYS A 521 -4.20 -22.98 39.20
N LEU A 522 -4.98 -24.06 39.36
CA LEU A 522 -5.72 -24.37 40.59
C LEU A 522 -4.79 -24.58 41.79
N ARG A 523 -3.61 -25.19 41.59
CA ARG A 523 -2.59 -25.28 42.65
C ARG A 523 -2.05 -23.93 43.08
N LYS A 524 -1.89 -23.00 42.14
CA LYS A 524 -1.37 -21.66 42.40
C LYS A 524 -2.41 -20.73 43.04
N PHE A 525 -3.69 -20.97 42.74
CA PHE A 525 -4.81 -20.16 43.20
C PHE A 525 -5.93 -21.05 43.79
N PRO A 526 -5.71 -21.67 44.97
CA PRO A 526 -6.67 -22.61 45.55
C PRO A 526 -8.02 -21.96 45.91
N ASP A 527 -8.04 -20.65 46.16
CA ASP A 527 -9.25 -19.88 46.49
C ASP A 527 -9.94 -19.28 45.25
N ALA A 528 -9.37 -19.44 44.05
CA ALA A 528 -10.03 -19.03 42.82
C ALA A 528 -11.17 -20.00 42.54
N GLY A 529 -12.36 -19.72 43.08
CA GLY A 529 -13.57 -20.48 42.88
C GLY A 529 -14.00 -20.49 41.42
N TYR A 530 -13.36 -21.34 40.61
CA TYR A 530 -13.77 -21.62 39.24
C TYR A 530 -14.55 -22.92 39.19
N PHE A 531 -15.75 -22.84 38.62
CA PHE A 531 -16.54 -23.98 38.15
C PHE A 531 -15.82 -24.62 36.95
N VAL A 532 -14.89 -25.54 37.21
CA VAL A 532 -14.38 -26.44 36.17
C VAL A 532 -15.39 -27.59 36.07
N MET A 533 -16.39 -27.45 35.19
CA MET A 533 -17.22 -28.57 34.76
C MET A 533 -16.81 -28.96 33.34
N PHE A 534 -15.84 -29.87 33.21
CA PHE A 534 -15.64 -30.64 31.98
C PHE A 534 -15.20 -32.07 32.33
N ASP A 535 -16.12 -33.00 32.06
CA ASP A 535 -16.00 -34.46 31.98
C ASP A 535 -15.41 -35.21 33.19
N SER A 536 -16.28 -35.82 34.00
CA SER A 536 -15.97 -37.11 34.62
C SER A 536 -16.20 -38.20 33.57
N PRO A 537 -15.29 -39.17 33.36
CA PRO A 537 -15.57 -40.29 32.47
C PRO A 537 -16.72 -41.14 33.03
N PRO A 538 -17.50 -41.84 32.18
CA PRO A 538 -18.59 -42.71 32.63
C PRO A 538 -18.11 -43.86 33.54
#